data_AF-A0A954SZ81-F1
#
_entry.id   AF-A0A954SZ81-F1
#
_cell.length_a   1.000
_cell.length_b   1.000
_cell.length_c   1.000
_cell.angle_alpha   90.00
_cell.angle_beta   90.00
_cell.angle_gamma   90.00
#
_symmetry.space_group_name_H-M   'P 1'
#
loop_
_entity.id
_entity.type
_entity.pdbx_description
1 polymer ?
#
loop_
_entity_poly.entity_id
_entity_poly.type
_entity_poly.pdbx_seq_one_letter_code
_entity_poly.pdbx_strand_id
1 'polypeptide(L)'
;MAISALGVTVAAPLDAETQRVVSRGLDWLANTQSRLGHWSAADGRYPTAMTALAGVALLSEGSTTTQGKYAPNIRSAVNYLVSRSRENGLIGDPTRDDRYTYGHGFSMLFLSQVAGEEEDADRRAELVDVLTRAVQFTGEAQTAAGGWGYVSAADG
;
A
#
# COMPACT_ATOMS: atom_id res chain seq x y z
N MET A 1 -27.54 34.35 9.87
CA MET A 1 -27.07 33.23 9.03
C MET A 1 -25.82 32.69 9.70
N ALA A 2 -25.95 31.70 10.57
CA ALA A 2 -24.84 31.13 11.34
C ALA A 2 -24.34 29.87 10.62
N ILE A 3 -23.09 29.89 10.20
CA ILE A 3 -22.40 28.72 9.63
C ILE A 3 -22.09 27.81 10.82
N SER A 4 -22.80 26.68 10.91
CA SER A 4 -22.52 25.63 11.88
C SER A 4 -21.15 25.03 11.52
N ALA A 5 -20.17 25.18 12.42
CA ALA A 5 -18.92 24.46 12.33
C ALA A 5 -19.25 22.96 12.44
N LEU A 6 -19.01 22.20 11.37
CA LEU A 6 -19.00 20.74 11.43
C LEU A 6 -17.92 20.37 12.44
N GLY A 7 -18.34 20.07 13.66
CA GLY A 7 -17.46 19.56 14.70
C GLY A 7 -16.85 18.27 14.18
N VAL A 8 -15.55 18.30 13.90
CA VAL A 8 -14.77 17.08 13.69
C VAL A 8 -14.86 16.31 15.01
N THR A 9 -15.70 15.29 15.04
CA THR A 9 -15.72 14.33 16.14
C THR A 9 -14.38 13.60 16.11
N VAL A 10 -13.46 14.01 16.98
CA VAL A 10 -12.28 13.22 17.29
C VAL A 10 -12.80 11.90 17.87
N ALA A 11 -12.46 10.78 17.24
CA ALA A 11 -12.84 9.47 17.74
C ALA A 11 -12.41 9.34 19.21
N ALA A 12 -13.28 8.75 20.04
CA ALA A 12 -12.92 8.47 21.42
C ALA A 12 -11.61 7.65 21.46
N PRO A 13 -10.71 7.90 22.41
CA PRO A 13 -9.49 7.11 22.54
C PRO A 13 -9.86 5.62 22.61
N LEU A 14 -9.11 4.78 21.91
CA LEU A 14 -9.24 3.33 22.05
C LEU A 14 -9.01 2.97 23.52
N ASP A 15 -9.78 2.02 24.03
CA ASP A 15 -9.53 1.49 25.35
C ASP A 15 -8.14 0.81 25.41
N ALA A 16 -7.56 0.76 26.61
CA ALA A 16 -6.20 0.29 26.79
C ALA A 16 -6.00 -1.17 26.35
N GLU A 17 -7.04 -2.00 26.43
CA GLU A 17 -6.95 -3.39 25.99
C GLU A 17 -6.91 -3.47 24.46
N THR A 18 -7.79 -2.75 23.77
CA THR A 18 -7.80 -2.66 22.31
C THR A 18 -6.46 -2.13 21.79
N GLN A 19 -5.95 -1.04 22.36
CA GLN A 19 -4.65 -0.48 21.97
C GLN A 19 -3.52 -1.51 22.15
N ARG A 20 -3.51 -2.23 23.28
CA ARG A 20 -2.52 -3.28 23.54
C ARG A 20 -2.60 -4.42 22.52
N VAL A 21 -3.79 -4.86 22.13
CA VAL A 21 -3.96 -5.94 21.13
C VAL A 21 -3.52 -5.46 19.74
N VAL A 22 -3.88 -4.25 19.34
CA VAL A 22 -3.45 -3.64 18.08
C VAL A 22 -1.93 -3.51 18.03
N SER A 23 -1.30 -2.91 19.05
CA SER A 23 0.17 -2.78 19.10
C SER A 23 0.88 -4.13 19.02
N ARG A 24 0.35 -5.17 19.68
CA ARG A 24 0.93 -6.53 19.58
C ARG A 24 0.80 -7.10 18.17
N GLY A 25 -0.31 -6.87 17.48
CA GLY A 25 -0.50 -7.30 16.10
C GLY A 25 0.46 -6.62 15.14
N LEU A 26 0.61 -5.29 15.26
CA LEU A 26 1.56 -4.51 14.45
C LEU A 26 3.01 -4.89 14.73
N ASP A 27 3.37 -5.16 15.99
CA ASP A 27 4.70 -5.65 16.35
C ASP A 27 4.99 -7.01 15.75
N TRP A 28 4.03 -7.94 15.78
CA TRP A 28 4.17 -9.22 15.11
C TRP A 28 4.33 -9.05 13.59
N LEU A 29 3.55 -8.15 12.98
CA LEU A 29 3.61 -7.87 11.55
C LEU A 29 4.98 -7.30 11.15
N ALA A 30 5.48 -6.29 11.88
CA ALA A 30 6.79 -5.70 11.65
C ALA A 30 7.93 -6.72 11.80
N ASN A 31 7.84 -7.61 12.79
CA ASN A 31 8.84 -8.65 13.04
C ASN A 31 8.79 -9.83 12.06
N THR A 32 7.73 -9.94 11.25
CA THR A 32 7.58 -11.00 10.23
C THR A 32 7.90 -10.53 8.82
N GLN A 33 8.26 -9.24 8.65
CA GLN A 33 8.75 -8.72 7.37
C GLN A 33 10.02 -9.47 6.95
N SER A 34 10.09 -9.88 5.70
CA SER A 34 11.31 -10.49 5.16
C SER A 34 12.46 -9.47 5.13
N ARG A 35 13.70 -9.97 5.05
CA ARG A 35 14.90 -9.12 4.87
C ARG A 35 14.87 -8.30 3.57
N LEU A 36 14.03 -8.70 2.61
CA LEU A 36 13.83 -7.99 1.34
C LEU A 36 12.68 -6.95 1.42
N GLY A 37 12.10 -6.73 2.61
CA GLY A 37 11.10 -5.69 2.83
C GLY A 37 9.66 -6.07 2.47
N HIS A 38 9.39 -7.34 2.15
CA HIS A 38 8.06 -7.81 1.75
C HIS A 38 7.48 -8.86 2.71
N TRP A 39 6.16 -9.00 2.64
CA TRP A 39 5.40 -10.12 3.21
C TRP A 39 4.80 -10.94 2.08
N SER A 40 4.48 -12.20 2.39
CA SER A 40 3.80 -13.11 1.47
C SER A 40 2.77 -13.94 2.22
N ALA A 41 1.78 -14.47 1.51
CA ALA A 41 0.86 -15.46 2.02
C ALA A 41 1.56 -16.83 2.12
N ALA A 42 0.79 -17.87 2.48
CA ALA A 42 1.26 -19.25 2.46
C ALA A 42 1.97 -19.58 1.14
N ASP A 43 3.05 -20.35 1.24
CA ASP A 43 3.89 -20.78 0.13
C ASP A 43 4.50 -19.63 -0.72
N GLY A 44 4.62 -18.43 -0.13
CA GLY A 44 5.23 -17.28 -0.79
C GLY A 44 4.32 -16.56 -1.80
N ARG A 45 3.02 -16.85 -1.79
CA ARG A 45 2.07 -16.25 -2.74
C ARG A 45 1.75 -14.78 -2.45
N TYR A 46 1.36 -14.06 -3.50
CA TYR A 46 0.83 -12.70 -3.46
C TYR A 46 1.71 -11.66 -2.73
N PRO A 47 3.04 -11.64 -2.94
CA PRO A 47 3.93 -10.82 -2.14
C PRO A 47 3.66 -9.32 -2.30
N THR A 48 3.24 -8.87 -3.49
CA THR A 48 2.84 -7.48 -3.75
C THR A 48 1.61 -7.10 -2.93
N ALA A 49 0.54 -7.91 -2.98
CA ALA A 49 -0.70 -7.63 -2.26
C ALA A 49 -0.49 -7.64 -0.73
N MET A 50 0.21 -8.65 -0.23
CA MET A 50 0.48 -8.78 1.21
C MET A 50 1.36 -7.65 1.73
N THR A 51 2.34 -7.21 0.95
CA THR A 51 3.20 -6.09 1.33
C THR A 51 2.46 -4.77 1.36
N ALA A 52 1.60 -4.51 0.37
CA ALA A 52 0.80 -3.29 0.35
C ALA A 52 -0.18 -3.24 1.53
N LEU A 53 -0.88 -4.35 1.82
CA LEU A 53 -1.80 -4.43 2.96
C LEU A 53 -1.08 -4.29 4.30
N ALA A 54 0.08 -4.94 4.46
CA ALA A 54 0.91 -4.78 5.65
C ALA A 54 1.39 -3.33 5.81
N GLY A 55 1.78 -2.69 4.72
CA GLY A 55 2.14 -1.28 4.68
C GLY A 55 1.02 -0.37 5.17
N VAL A 56 -0.21 -0.54 4.66
CA VAL A 56 -1.38 0.24 5.11
C VAL A 56 -1.66 0.04 6.60
N ALA A 57 -1.53 -1.19 7.10
CA ALA A 57 -1.73 -1.47 8.53
C ALA A 57 -0.70 -0.72 9.41
N LEU A 58 0.57 -0.68 8.98
CA LEU A 58 1.62 0.06 9.69
C LEU A 58 1.44 1.58 9.60
N LEU A 59 1.04 2.11 8.43
CA LEU A 59 0.70 3.54 8.29
C LEU A 59 -0.48 3.94 9.17
N SER A 60 -1.46 3.06 9.34
CA SER A 60 -2.65 3.32 10.17
C SER A 60 -2.34 3.51 11.65
N GLU A 61 -1.13 3.15 12.11
CA GLU A 61 -0.65 3.46 13.45
C GLU A 61 -0.19 4.91 13.62
N GLY A 62 0.14 5.59 12.51
CA GLY A 62 0.69 6.95 12.48
C GLY A 62 2.19 7.03 12.22
N SER A 63 2.86 5.90 12.00
CA SER A 63 4.24 5.87 11.50
C SER A 63 4.30 6.24 10.00
N THR A 64 5.37 6.89 9.56
CA THR A 64 5.63 7.29 8.15
C THR A 64 6.91 6.61 7.63
N THR A 65 7.39 6.95 6.42
CA THR A 65 8.70 6.49 5.91
C THR A 65 9.89 7.07 6.67
N THR A 66 9.70 8.14 7.44
CA THR A 66 10.76 8.90 8.11
C THR A 66 10.60 8.95 9.63
N GLN A 67 9.39 8.78 10.17
CA GLN A 67 9.07 8.95 11.59
C GLN A 67 8.22 7.82 12.15
N GLY A 68 8.28 7.61 13.46
CA GLY A 68 7.49 6.60 14.16
C GLY A 68 8.18 5.24 14.28
N LYS A 69 7.53 4.34 15.04
CA LYS A 69 8.08 3.05 15.44
C LYS A 69 8.34 2.12 14.25
N TYR A 70 7.48 2.18 13.23
CA TYR A 70 7.51 1.26 12.09
C TYR A 70 8.14 1.85 10.83
N ALA A 71 8.81 3.01 10.93
CA ALA A 71 9.38 3.70 9.77
C ALA A 71 10.34 2.86 8.92
N PRO A 72 11.28 2.08 9.50
CA PRO A 72 12.15 1.21 8.71
C PRO A 72 11.39 0.14 7.93
N ASN A 73 10.30 -0.38 8.51
CA ASN A 73 9.46 -1.40 7.88
C ASN A 73 8.68 -0.83 6.71
N ILE A 74 8.04 0.33 6.90
CA ILE A 74 7.29 1.05 5.86
C ILE A 74 8.22 1.42 4.71
N ARG A 75 9.41 1.99 5.00
CA ARG A 75 10.39 2.34 3.97
C ARG A 75 10.83 1.13 3.14
N SER A 76 11.04 -0.01 3.78
CA SER A 76 11.42 -1.25 3.10
C SER A 76 10.28 -1.80 2.24
N ALA A 77 9.02 -1.67 2.69
CA ALA A 77 7.83 -2.03 1.91
C ALA A 77 7.68 -1.15 0.67
N VAL A 78 7.90 0.18 0.81
CA VAL A 78 7.91 1.12 -0.32
C VAL A 78 8.98 0.74 -1.33
N ASN A 79 10.22 0.52 -0.89
CA ASN A 79 11.31 0.08 -1.77
C ASN A 79 10.95 -1.19 -2.53
N TYR A 80 10.39 -2.18 -1.84
CA TYR A 80 9.96 -3.42 -2.46
C TYR A 80 8.90 -3.15 -3.56
N LEU A 81 7.83 -2.42 -3.25
CA LEU A 81 6.73 -2.18 -4.18
C LEU A 81 7.12 -1.30 -5.36
N VAL A 82 7.93 -0.27 -5.14
CA VAL A 82 8.52 0.54 -6.24
C VAL A 82 9.34 -0.36 -7.17
N SER A 83 10.12 -1.31 -6.63
CA SER A 83 10.86 -2.28 -7.44
C SER A 83 9.96 -3.27 -8.21
N ARG A 84 8.67 -3.35 -7.89
CA ARG A 84 7.68 -4.16 -8.62
C ARG A 84 6.91 -3.35 -9.67
N SER A 85 7.14 -2.03 -9.75
CA SER A 85 6.62 -1.21 -10.85
C SER A 85 7.28 -1.61 -12.16
N ARG A 86 6.46 -1.78 -13.20
CA ARG A 86 6.87 -2.16 -14.55
C ARG A 86 6.72 -0.96 -15.48
N GLU A 87 7.35 -1.04 -16.66
CA GLU A 87 7.30 0.02 -17.67
C GLU A 87 5.86 0.33 -18.12
N ASN A 88 5.00 -0.69 -18.24
CA ASN A 88 3.59 -0.52 -18.59
C ASN A 88 2.70 -0.02 -17.43
N GLY A 89 3.28 0.33 -16.27
CA GLY A 89 2.55 0.83 -15.11
C GLY A 89 1.99 -0.23 -14.16
N LEU A 90 1.99 -1.51 -14.54
CA LEU A 90 1.65 -2.57 -13.59
C LEU A 90 2.61 -2.55 -12.39
N ILE A 91 2.06 -2.68 -11.18
CA ILE A 91 2.82 -2.91 -9.95
C ILE A 91 2.57 -4.35 -9.53
N GLY A 92 3.50 -5.24 -9.82
CA GLY A 92 3.35 -6.66 -9.57
C GLY A 92 4.13 -7.55 -10.52
N ASP A 93 3.88 -8.86 -10.43
CA ASP A 93 4.53 -9.87 -11.27
C ASP A 93 3.49 -10.72 -12.01
N PRO A 94 3.12 -10.36 -13.26
CA PRO A 94 2.11 -11.08 -14.01
C PRO A 94 2.56 -12.50 -14.42
N THR A 95 3.87 -12.81 -14.29
CA THR A 95 4.41 -14.13 -14.63
C THR A 95 4.28 -15.14 -13.49
N ARG A 96 4.11 -14.66 -12.25
CA ARG A 96 4.10 -15.48 -11.03
C ARG A 96 2.84 -15.30 -10.18
N ASP A 97 2.01 -14.34 -10.52
CA ASP A 97 0.78 -14.02 -9.79
C ASP A 97 -0.40 -13.98 -10.77
N ASP A 98 -1.27 -14.98 -10.69
CA ASP A 98 -2.50 -15.12 -11.48
C ASP A 98 -3.60 -14.14 -11.05
N ARG A 99 -3.33 -13.30 -10.04
CA ARG A 99 -4.26 -12.34 -9.43
C ARG A 99 -3.61 -10.98 -9.20
N TYR A 100 -2.65 -10.62 -10.07
CA TYR A 100 -1.79 -9.47 -9.90
C TYR A 100 -2.55 -8.13 -9.80
N THR A 101 -3.79 -8.05 -10.29
CA THR A 101 -4.59 -6.81 -10.24
C THR A 101 -4.91 -6.39 -8.80
N TYR A 102 -5.06 -7.34 -7.86
CA TYR A 102 -5.19 -7.01 -6.43
C TYR A 102 -3.91 -6.42 -5.87
N GLY A 103 -2.77 -7.05 -6.16
CA GLY A 103 -1.46 -6.54 -5.74
C GLY A 103 -1.23 -5.12 -6.25
N HIS A 104 -1.57 -4.88 -7.52
CA HIS A 104 -1.51 -3.57 -8.14
C HIS A 104 -2.39 -2.54 -7.42
N GLY A 105 -3.69 -2.80 -7.26
CA GLY A 105 -4.62 -1.86 -6.64
C GLY A 105 -4.26 -1.55 -5.17
N PHE A 106 -3.90 -2.56 -4.38
CA PHE A 106 -3.45 -2.31 -3.00
C PHE A 106 -2.14 -1.51 -2.95
N SER A 107 -1.22 -1.76 -3.88
CA SER A 107 0.03 -0.99 -3.96
C SER A 107 -0.24 0.47 -4.28
N MET A 108 -1.17 0.77 -5.19
CA MET A 108 -1.57 2.15 -5.48
C MET A 108 -2.12 2.84 -4.23
N LEU A 109 -3.01 2.16 -3.48
CA LEU A 109 -3.55 2.70 -2.23
C LEU A 109 -2.43 3.03 -1.23
N PHE A 110 -1.55 2.06 -0.94
CA PHE A 110 -0.45 2.24 0.00
C PHE A 110 0.53 3.35 -0.45
N LEU A 111 1.03 3.28 -1.68
CA LEU A 111 2.01 4.24 -2.19
C LEU A 111 1.43 5.66 -2.32
N SER A 112 0.12 5.80 -2.56
CA SER A 112 -0.53 7.12 -2.60
C SER A 112 -0.56 7.80 -1.23
N GLN A 113 -0.72 7.03 -0.15
CA GLN A 113 -0.65 7.55 1.23
C GLN A 113 0.78 8.01 1.53
N VAL A 114 1.77 7.16 1.22
CA VAL A 114 3.18 7.50 1.40
C VAL A 114 3.56 8.75 0.61
N ALA A 115 3.14 8.87 -0.66
CA ALA A 115 3.44 10.03 -1.48
C ALA A 115 2.88 11.34 -0.91
N GLY A 116 1.75 11.28 -0.18
CA GLY A 116 1.15 12.43 0.48
C GLY A 116 1.91 12.91 1.72
N GLU A 117 2.69 12.03 2.34
CA GLU A 117 3.48 12.31 3.56
C GLU A 117 4.99 12.48 3.26
N GLU A 118 5.43 12.19 2.03
CA GLU A 118 6.85 12.18 1.68
C GLU A 118 7.43 13.60 1.53
N GLU A 119 8.38 13.91 2.42
CA GLU A 119 9.05 15.20 2.48
C GLU A 119 10.23 15.30 1.52
N ASP A 120 10.90 14.17 1.22
CA ASP A 120 11.99 14.12 0.25
C ASP A 120 11.43 14.33 -1.17
N ALA A 121 11.89 15.41 -1.83
CA ALA A 121 11.33 15.84 -3.10
C ALA A 121 11.61 14.85 -4.24
N ASP A 122 12.78 14.22 -4.26
CA ASP A 122 13.18 13.27 -5.30
C ASP A 122 12.42 11.97 -5.13
N ARG A 123 12.29 11.50 -3.88
CA ARG A 123 11.49 10.34 -3.53
C ARG A 123 10.01 10.55 -3.83
N ARG A 124 9.47 11.72 -3.52
CA ARG A 124 8.08 12.05 -3.87
C ARG A 124 7.88 12.07 -5.38
N ALA A 125 8.84 12.61 -6.15
CA ALA A 125 8.78 12.59 -7.61
C ALA A 125 8.80 11.15 -8.17
N GLU A 126 9.65 10.26 -7.64
CA GLU A 126 9.67 8.83 -7.97
C GLU A 126 8.30 8.18 -7.71
N LEU A 127 7.71 8.42 -6.55
CA LEU A 127 6.41 7.86 -6.18
C LEU A 127 5.28 8.39 -7.09
N VAL A 128 5.28 9.68 -7.40
CA VAL A 128 4.30 10.29 -8.31
C VAL A 128 4.41 9.71 -9.71
N ASP A 129 5.63 9.51 -10.22
CA ASP A 129 5.86 8.89 -11.52
C ASP A 129 5.37 7.43 -11.57
N VAL A 130 5.69 6.63 -10.55
CA VAL A 130 5.16 5.25 -10.40
C VAL A 130 3.64 5.23 -10.37
N LEU A 131 3.02 6.09 -9.54
CA LEU A 131 1.56 6.17 -9.41
C LEU A 131 0.88 6.66 -10.70
N THR A 132 1.52 7.58 -11.43
CA THR A 132 0.99 8.10 -12.70
C THR A 132 0.87 6.98 -13.73
N ARG A 133 1.93 6.19 -13.91
CA ARG A 133 1.88 5.02 -14.80
C ARG A 133 0.88 3.98 -14.30
N ALA A 134 0.79 3.77 -12.99
CA ALA A 134 -0.16 2.82 -12.41
C ALA A 134 -1.62 3.18 -12.66
N VAL A 135 -1.96 4.48 -12.61
CA VAL A 135 -3.30 4.97 -12.98
C VAL A 135 -3.58 4.71 -14.47
N GLN A 136 -2.61 4.94 -15.35
CA GLN A 136 -2.74 4.63 -16.78
C GLN A 136 -3.01 3.14 -17.00
N PHE A 137 -2.19 2.27 -16.39
CA PHE A 137 -2.40 0.82 -16.44
C PHE A 137 -3.79 0.42 -15.92
N THR A 138 -4.25 1.01 -14.81
CA THR A 138 -5.59 0.73 -14.27
C THR A 138 -6.69 1.05 -15.28
N GLY A 139 -6.58 2.17 -16.00
CA GLY A 139 -7.53 2.53 -17.06
C GLY A 139 -7.50 1.54 -18.23
N GLU A 140 -6.31 1.15 -18.68
CA GLU A 140 -6.10 0.21 -19.78
C GLU A 140 -6.51 -1.23 -19.43
N ALA A 141 -6.38 -1.61 -18.16
CA ALA A 141 -6.72 -2.94 -17.66
C ALA A 141 -8.23 -3.18 -17.50
N GLN A 142 -9.06 -2.14 -17.62
CA GLN A 142 -10.50 -2.24 -17.44
C GLN A 142 -11.16 -3.06 -18.56
N THR A 143 -12.06 -3.96 -18.18
CA THR A 143 -12.84 -4.76 -19.14
C THR A 143 -13.90 -3.90 -19.84
N ALA A 144 -14.42 -4.37 -20.98
CA ALA A 144 -15.53 -3.69 -21.69
C ALA A 144 -16.81 -3.52 -20.85
N ALA A 145 -16.97 -4.33 -19.79
CA ALA A 145 -18.07 -4.21 -18.83
C ALA A 145 -17.84 -3.15 -17.74
N GLY A 146 -16.68 -2.48 -17.73
CA GLY A 146 -16.32 -1.43 -16.76
C GLY A 146 -15.71 -1.94 -15.45
N GLY A 147 -15.42 -3.25 -15.32
CA GLY A 147 -14.81 -3.84 -14.14
C GLY A 147 -13.36 -4.29 -14.35
N TRP A 148 -12.72 -4.76 -13.28
CA TRP A 148 -11.37 -5.35 -13.31
C TRP A 148 -11.43 -6.83 -12.91
N GLY A 149 -10.76 -7.68 -13.69
CA GLY A 149 -10.58 -9.10 -13.39
C GLY A 149 -9.39 -9.35 -12.46
N TYR A 150 -9.02 -10.64 -12.31
CA TYR A 150 -7.77 -11.04 -11.64
C TYR A 150 -6.52 -10.72 -12.47
N VAL A 151 -6.70 -10.58 -13.78
CA VAL A 151 -5.73 -10.09 -14.76
C VAL A 151 -6.35 -8.94 -15.55
N SER A 152 -5.52 -8.19 -16.28
CA SER A 152 -5.96 -7.10 -17.15
C SER A 152 -6.84 -7.61 -18.29
N ALA A 153 -7.69 -6.74 -18.84
CA ALA A 153 -8.50 -7.06 -20.02
C ALA A 153 -7.67 -7.40 -21.29
N ALA A 154 -6.38 -7.05 -21.32
CA ALA A 154 -5.49 -7.43 -22.41
C ALA A 154 -4.92 -8.85 -22.25
N ASP A 155 -4.81 -9.34 -21.01
CA ASP A 155 -4.20 -10.63 -20.68
C ASP A 155 -5.21 -11.76 -20.46
N GLY A 156 -6.51 -11.46 -20.34
CA GLY A 156 -7.59 -12.42 -20.12
C GLY A 156 -8.78 -12.22 -21.03
#